data_AF-A0A6J7BT48-F1
#
_entry.id   AF-A0A6J7BT48-F1
#
_cell.length_a   1.000
_cell.length_b   1.000
_cell.length_c   1.000
_cell.angle_alpha   90.00
_cell.angle_beta   90.00
_cell.angle_gamma   90.00
#
_symmetry.space_group_name_H-M   'P 1'
#
loop_
_entity.id
_entity.type
_entity.pdbx_description
1 polymer ?
#
loop_
_entity_poly.entity_id
_entity_poly.type
_entity_poly.pdbx_seq_one_letter_code
_entity_poly.pdbx_strand_id
1 'polypeptide(L)' 'MTYNRLIQGLKTAGIEVDRRVLSELATNDPAAFAKLVEIARKNVVTA' A
#
# COMPACT_ATOMS: atom_id res chain seq x y z
N MET A 1 -6.12 -1.54 8.02
CA MET A 1 -4.65 -1.70 7.99
C MET A 1 -4.04 -0.37 8.38
N THR A 2 -3.07 -0.35 9.30
CA THR A 2 -2.37 0.90 9.63
C THR A 2 -1.43 1.28 8.48
N TYR A 3 -1.12 2.57 8.36
CA TYR A 3 -0.20 3.06 7.32
C TYR A 3 1.14 2.29 7.32
N ASN A 4 1.72 2.05 8.50
CA ASN A 4 2.98 1.28 8.62
C ASN A 4 2.85 -0.14 8.05
N ARG A 5 1.73 -0.84 8.30
CA ARG A 5 1.48 -2.17 7.73
C ARG A 5 1.25 -2.14 6.21
N LEU A 6 0.63 -1.07 5.67
CA LEU A 6 0.51 -0.87 4.23
C LEU A 6 1.89 -0.75 3.59
N ILE A 7 2.73 0.14 4.11
CA ILE A 7 4.08 0.37 3.58
C ILE A 7 4.95 -0.88 3.71
N GLN A 8 4.87 -1.60 4.83
CA GLN A 8 5.57 -2.89 4.98
C GLN A 8 5.13 -3.90 3.92
N GLY A 9 3.82 -4.08 3.73
CA GLY A 9 3.30 -5.02 2.73
C GLY A 9 3.73 -4.67 1.30
N LEU A 10 3.70 -3.39 0.93
CA LEU A 10 4.17 -2.93 -0.39
C LEU A 10 5.68 -3.14 -0.55
N LYS A 11 6.48 -2.85 0.48
CA LYS A 11 7.91 -3.09 0.47
C LYS A 11 8.25 -4.58 0.35
N THR A 12 7.54 -5.46 1.06
CA THR A 12 7.70 -6.92 0.95
C THR A 12 7.32 -7.43 -0.43
N ALA A 13 6.31 -6.81 -1.08
CA ALA A 13 5.94 -7.09 -2.46
C ALA A 13 6.96 -6.55 -3.50
N GLY A 14 8.04 -5.88 -3.08
CA GLY A 14 9.01 -5.24 -3.97
C GLY A 14 8.50 -3.97 -4.64
N ILE A 15 7.42 -3.37 -4.12
CA ILE A 15 6.82 -2.16 -4.66
C ILE A 15 7.32 -0.95 -3.86
N GLU A 16 8.21 -0.17 -4.45
CA GLU A 16 8.55 1.15 -3.94
C GLU A 16 7.48 2.18 -4.33
N VAL A 17 7.00 2.90 -3.32
CA VAL A 17 5.98 3.95 -3.50
C VAL A 17 6.42 5.18 -2.74
N ASP A 18 6.33 6.33 -3.41
CA ASP A 18 6.46 7.61 -2.73
C ASP A 18 5.22 7.87 -1.87
N ARG A 19 5.45 8.32 -0.65
CA ARG A 19 4.41 8.50 0.38
C ARG A 19 3.44 9.64 0.01
N ARG A 20 3.92 10.67 -0.68
CA ARG A 20 3.11 11.81 -1.14
C ARG A 20 2.20 11.37 -2.27
N VAL A 21 2.78 10.68 -3.25
CA VAL A 21 2.03 10.11 -4.38
C VAL A 21 0.99 9.10 -3.90
N LEU A 22 1.31 8.28 -2.90
CA LEU A 22 0.36 7.33 -2.32
C LEU A 22 -0.86 8.02 -1.68
N SER A 23 -0.65 9.14 -0.99
CA SER A 23 -1.73 9.94 -0.43
C SER A 23 -2.59 10.60 -1.52
N GLU A 24 -1.96 11.20 -2.53
CA GLU A 24 -2.70 11.78 -3.66
C GLU A 24 -3.46 10.72 -4.46
N LEU A 25 -2.87 9.55 -4.66
CA LEU A 25 -3.52 8.42 -5.32
C LEU A 25 -4.73 7.93 -4.53
N ALA A 26 -4.63 7.86 -3.20
CA ALA A 26 -5.77 7.47 -2.36
C ALA A 26 -6.95 8.44 -2.48
N THR A 27 -6.68 9.73 -2.73
CA THR A 27 -7.72 10.75 -2.90
C THR A 27 -8.27 10.80 -4.32
N ASN A 28 -7.41 10.70 -5.34
CA ASN A 28 -7.80 10.89 -6.75
C ASN A 28 -8.24 9.58 -7.44
N ASP A 29 -7.69 8.43 -7.04
CA ASP A 29 -8.00 7.12 -7.62
C ASP A 29 -8.14 6.03 -6.54
N PRO A 30 -9.30 5.97 -5.87
CA PRO A 30 -9.56 4.98 -4.83
C PRO A 30 -9.54 3.53 -5.37
N ALA A 31 -9.80 3.31 -6.66
CA ALA A 31 -9.79 1.97 -7.26
C ALA A 31 -8.35 1.45 -7.40
N ALA A 32 -7.43 2.30 -7.87
CA ALA A 32 -6.00 1.97 -7.90
C ALA A 32 -5.45 1.77 -6.48
N PHE A 33 -5.83 2.64 -5.53
CA PHE A 33 -5.42 2.50 -4.14
C PHE A 33 -5.91 1.19 -3.51
N ALA A 34 -7.14 0.76 -3.80
CA ALA A 34 -7.67 -0.51 -3.32
C ALA A 34 -6.81 -1.71 -3.76
N LYS A 35 -6.34 -1.73 -5.01
CA LYS A 35 -5.44 -2.79 -5.51
C LYS A 35 -4.10 -2.81 -4.76
N LEU A 36 -3.52 -1.63 -4.48
CA LEU A 36 -2.29 -1.54 -3.67
C LEU A 36 -2.51 -2.07 -2.25
N VAL A 37 -3.65 -1.73 -1.65
CA VAL A 37 -4.04 -2.24 -0.33
C VAL A 37 -4.19 -3.78 -0.34
N GLU A 38 -4.75 -4.37 -1.39
CA GLU A 38 -4.83 -5.83 -1.51
C GLU A 38 -3.46 -6.49 -1.66
N ILE A 39 -2.59 -5.94 -2.51
CA ILE A 39 -1.22 -6.44 -2.69
C ILE A 39 -0.48 -6.37 -1.36
N ALA A 40 -0.57 -5.24 -0.67
CA ALA A 40 0.04 -5.06 0.64
C ALA A 40 -0.52 -6.04 1.68
N ARG A 41 -1.84 -6.28 1.71
CA ARG A 41 -2.46 -7.25 2.62
C ARG A 41 -1.95 -8.68 2.39
N LYS A 42 -1.71 -9.07 1.13
CA LYS A 42 -1.15 -10.39 0.79
C LYS A 42 0.30 -10.55 1.22
N ASN A 43 1.05 -9.44 1.33
CA ASN A 43 2.49 -9.44 1.58
C ASN A 43 2.87 -8.86 2.95
N VAL A 44 1.90 -8.42 3.76
CA VAL A 44 2.18 -7.97 5.12
C VAL A 44 2.40 -9.21 5.98
N VAL A 45 3.64 -9.37 6.44
CA VAL A 45 4.00 -10.46 7.34
C VAL A 45 3.23 -10.27 8.64
N THR A 46 2.24 -11.11 8.86
CA THR A 46 1.52 -11.20 10.13
C THR A 46 2.24 -12.28 10.93
N ALA A 47 3.23 -11.86 11.71
CA ALA A 47 3.70 -12.64 12.85
C ALA A 47 2.65 -12.56 13.96
#